data_AF-A0A7C0UZT6-F1
#
_entry.id   AF-A0A7C0UZT6-F1
#
_cell.length_a   1.000
_cell.length_b   1.000
_cell.length_c   1.000
_cell.angle_alpha   90.00
_cell.angle_beta   90.00
_cell.angle_gamma   90.00
#
_symmetry.space_group_name_H-M   'P 1'
#
loop_
_entity.id
_entity.type
_entity.pdbx_description
1 polymer ?
#
loop_
_entity_poly.entity_id
_entity_poly.type
_entity_poly.pdbx_seq_one_letter_code
_entity_poly.pdbx_strand_id
1 'polypeptide(L)'
;MYKIRRNLKEIEILSKANSKDIRRCYRDIIRSGFFGKPPLSRAEDHVTLIATKLALSRRVRDLSLKILSNIKRDPRFQSKMAASLAATVTYISSVLMGERRKQADLAKAAGIAISTLRKNVSNVLKNMDIEVYIETR
;
A
#
# COMPACT_ATOMS: atom_id res chain seq x y z
N MET A 1 12.07 -19.03 -2.32
CA MET A 1 12.28 -17.56 -2.48
C MET A 1 11.49 -16.85 -1.38
N TYR A 2 12.18 -16.24 -0.41
CA TYR A 2 11.53 -15.58 0.73
C TYR A 2 10.72 -14.36 0.24
N LYS A 3 9.38 -14.39 0.39
CA LYS A 3 8.46 -13.29 0.01
C LYS A 3 8.44 -12.18 1.07
N ILE A 4 9.61 -11.70 1.48
CA ILE A 4 9.73 -10.65 2.50
C ILE A 4 10.02 -9.33 1.78
N ARG A 5 9.02 -8.44 1.75
CA ARG A 5 9.18 -7.09 1.21
C ARG A 5 9.80 -6.19 2.28
N ARG A 6 10.86 -5.46 1.90
CA ARG A 6 11.45 -4.38 2.69
C ARG A 6 11.47 -3.10 1.86
N ASN A 7 11.26 -1.97 2.52
CA ASN A 7 11.31 -0.69 1.84
C ASN A 7 12.77 -0.25 1.68
N LEU A 8 13.09 0.46 0.60
CA LEU A 8 14.45 0.96 0.37
C LEU A 8 14.93 1.84 1.52
N LYS A 9 14.03 2.67 2.08
CA LYS A 9 14.33 3.50 3.26
C LYS A 9 14.67 2.67 4.50
N GLU A 10 14.06 1.50 4.68
CA GLU A 10 14.39 0.61 5.80
C GLU A 10 15.81 0.05 5.63
N ILE A 11 16.19 -0.30 4.40
CA ILE A 11 17.54 -0.78 4.07
C ILE A 11 18.56 0.34 4.25
N GLU A 12 18.24 1.56 3.83
CA GLU A 12 19.10 2.74 4.00
C GLU A 12 19.38 3.04 5.47
N ILE A 13 18.37 2.98 6.35
CA ILE A 13 18.56 3.22 7.80
C ILE A 13 19.51 2.21 8.44
N LEU A 14 19.47 0.95 7.99
CA LEU A 14 20.31 -0.13 8.50
C LEU A 14 21.67 -0.23 7.79
N SER A 15 21.85 0.52 6.69
CA SER A 15 23.04 0.50 5.86
C SER A 15 23.88 1.74 6.10
N LYS A 16 25.19 1.64 5.81
CA LYS A 16 26.08 2.81 5.72
C LYS A 16 25.99 3.53 4.37
N ALA A 17 25.22 2.98 3.42
CA ALA A 17 25.11 3.49 2.06
C ALA A 17 23.84 4.32 1.85
N ASN A 18 23.96 5.34 0.99
CA ASN A 18 22.84 6.21 0.64
C ASN A 18 21.85 5.51 -0.31
N SER A 19 20.58 5.87 -0.24
CA SER A 19 19.49 5.42 -1.11
C SER A 19 19.83 5.43 -2.61
N LYS A 20 20.65 6.38 -3.09
CA LYS A 20 21.10 6.45 -4.50
C LYS A 20 22.01 5.27 -4.87
N ASP A 21 22.98 4.95 -4.02
CA ASP A 21 23.97 3.91 -4.28
C ASP A 21 23.34 2.53 -4.18
N ILE A 22 22.47 2.33 -3.18
CA ILE A 22 21.71 1.08 -3.02
C ILE A 22 20.89 0.80 -4.29
N ARG A 23 20.20 1.81 -4.85
CA ARG A 23 19.45 1.66 -6.10
C ARG A 23 20.34 1.37 -7.30
N ARG A 24 21.53 1.98 -7.36
CA ARG A 24 22.50 1.73 -8.43
C ARG A 24 22.96 0.28 -8.39
N CYS A 25 23.50 -0.17 -7.26
CA CYS A 25 23.95 -1.55 -7.09
C CYS A 25 22.82 -2.56 -7.33
N TYR A 26 21.61 -2.30 -6.83
CA TYR A 26 20.45 -3.16 -7.08
C TYR A 26 20.15 -3.32 -8.58
N ARG A 27 20.24 -2.23 -9.37
CA ARG A 27 20.04 -2.31 -10.83
C ARG A 27 21.16 -3.08 -11.51
N ASP A 28 22.40 -2.92 -11.07
CA ASP A 28 23.54 -3.60 -11.66
C ASP A 28 23.48 -5.11 -11.38
N ILE A 29 23.03 -5.51 -10.19
CA ILE A 29 22.74 -6.91 -9.83
C ILE A 29 21.61 -7.50 -10.69
N ILE A 30 20.56 -6.73 -11.02
CA ILE A 30 19.51 -7.22 -11.92
C ILE A 30 20.04 -7.36 -13.35
N ARG A 31 20.86 -6.41 -13.81
CA ARG A 31 21.44 -6.40 -15.16
C ARG A 31 22.44 -7.52 -15.38
N SER A 32 23.14 -7.97 -14.34
CA SER A 32 24.10 -9.06 -14.44
C SER A 32 23.45 -10.41 -14.76
N GLY A 33 22.11 -10.52 -14.72
CA GLY A 33 21.37 -11.70 -15.19
C GLY A 33 21.40 -12.90 -14.25
N PHE A 34 22.16 -12.82 -13.14
CA PHE A 34 22.21 -13.87 -12.11
C PHE A 34 20.87 -14.11 -11.41
N PHE A 35 19.98 -13.12 -11.42
CA PHE A 35 18.65 -13.19 -10.83
C PHE A 35 17.58 -13.02 -11.91
N GLY A 36 16.49 -13.81 -11.83
CA GLY A 36 15.31 -13.62 -12.67
C GLY A 36 14.65 -12.25 -12.45
N LYS A 37 13.73 -11.87 -13.35
CA LYS A 37 12.99 -10.60 -13.24
C LYS A 37 12.38 -10.45 -11.83
N PRO A 38 12.59 -9.32 -11.14
CA PRO A 38 12.01 -9.12 -9.82
C PRO A 38 10.48 -9.17 -9.88
N PRO A 39 9.80 -9.73 -8.86
CA PRO A 39 8.35 -9.83 -8.86
C PRO A 39 7.72 -8.44 -8.89
N LEU A 40 6.72 -8.26 -9.75
CA LEU A 40 5.96 -7.02 -9.85
C LEU A 40 5.28 -6.70 -8.53
N SER A 41 5.27 -5.41 -8.19
CA SER A 41 4.71 -4.99 -6.91
C SER A 41 3.19 -5.01 -6.90
N ARG A 42 2.60 -6.06 -6.32
CA ARG A 42 1.14 -6.18 -6.14
C ARG A 42 0.64 -5.27 -5.02
N ALA A 43 -0.52 -4.64 -5.20
CA ALA A 43 -1.14 -3.77 -4.20
C ALA A 43 -1.65 -4.56 -2.98
N GLU A 44 -2.02 -5.82 -3.19
CA GLU A 44 -2.48 -6.77 -2.17
C GLU A 44 -1.41 -7.04 -1.11
N ASP A 45 -0.14 -7.13 -1.53
CA ASP A 45 0.99 -7.30 -0.63
C ASP A 45 1.13 -6.07 0.29
N HIS A 46 0.91 -4.87 -0.25
CA HIS A 46 0.97 -3.62 0.51
C HIS A 46 -0.16 -3.52 1.52
N VAL A 47 -1.38 -3.95 1.18
CA VAL A 47 -2.50 -4.02 2.13
C VAL A 47 -2.13 -4.91 3.31
N THR A 48 -1.59 -6.10 3.04
CA THR A 48 -1.18 -7.05 4.09
C THR A 48 -0.07 -6.47 4.97
N LEU A 49 0.93 -5.83 4.37
CA LEU A 49 2.02 -5.18 5.08
C LEU A 49 1.52 -4.06 6.00
N ILE A 50 0.67 -3.17 5.49
CA ILE A 50 0.11 -2.04 6.24
C ILE A 50 -0.77 -2.53 7.38
N ALA A 51 -1.65 -3.50 7.12
CA ALA A 51 -2.51 -4.09 8.14
C ALA A 51 -1.69 -4.72 9.28
N THR A 52 -0.60 -5.41 8.94
CA THR A 52 0.31 -5.99 9.93
C THR A 52 1.04 -4.91 10.72
N LYS A 53 1.61 -3.89 10.05
CA LYS A 53 2.34 -2.79 10.71
C LYS A 53 1.47 -1.97 11.66
N LEU A 54 0.18 -1.85 11.39
CA LEU A 54 -0.77 -1.06 12.18
C LEU A 54 -1.66 -1.90 13.09
N ALA A 55 -1.37 -3.20 13.22
CA ALA A 55 -2.16 -4.16 13.99
C ALA A 55 -3.67 -4.01 13.73
N LEU A 56 -4.05 -3.95 12.45
CA LEU A 56 -5.45 -3.88 12.02
C LEU A 56 -6.07 -5.28 12.04
N SER A 57 -7.36 -5.35 12.33
CA SER A 57 -8.05 -6.64 12.35
C SER A 57 -8.13 -7.27 10.96
N ARG A 58 -8.40 -8.59 10.96
CA ARG A 58 -8.67 -9.34 9.74
C ARG A 58 -9.86 -8.75 8.96
N ARG A 59 -10.88 -8.21 9.64
CA ARG A 59 -12.05 -7.59 8.99
C ARG A 59 -11.66 -6.39 8.14
N VAL A 60 -10.80 -5.52 8.68
CA VAL A 60 -10.28 -4.35 7.93
C VAL A 60 -9.48 -4.79 6.71
N ARG A 61 -8.60 -5.79 6.88
CA ARG A 61 -7.77 -6.31 5.78
C ARG A 61 -8.64 -6.92 4.67
N ASP A 62 -9.61 -7.75 5.02
CA ASP A 62 -10.45 -8.46 4.06
C ASP A 62 -11.35 -7.46 3.30
N LEU A 63 -11.93 -6.46 3.99
CA LEU A 63 -12.64 -5.34 3.35
C LEU A 63 -11.72 -4.56 2.41
N SER A 64 -10.48 -4.29 2.83
CA SER A 64 -9.51 -3.56 2.02
C SER A 64 -9.20 -4.30 0.72
N LEU A 65 -9.04 -5.62 0.77
CA LEU A 65 -8.81 -6.42 -0.44
C LEU A 65 -10.03 -6.43 -1.36
N LYS A 66 -11.25 -6.46 -0.80
CA LYS A 66 -12.50 -6.39 -1.56
C LYS A 66 -12.63 -5.05 -2.29
N ILE A 67 -12.47 -3.92 -1.59
CA ILE A 67 -12.51 -2.58 -2.20
C ILE A 67 -11.40 -2.45 -3.25
N LEU A 68 -10.19 -2.94 -2.98
CA LEU A 68 -9.07 -2.91 -3.92
C LEU A 68 -9.40 -3.68 -5.22
N SER A 69 -10.04 -4.84 -5.12
CA SER A 69 -10.46 -5.61 -6.31
C SER A 69 -11.49 -4.88 -7.16
N ASN A 70 -12.41 -4.14 -6.54
CA ASN A 70 -13.40 -3.34 -7.26
C ASN A 70 -12.74 -2.14 -7.95
N ILE A 71 -11.84 -1.44 -7.26
CA ILE A 71 -11.15 -0.28 -7.80
C ILE A 71 -10.22 -0.66 -8.97
N LYS A 72 -9.58 -1.83 -8.92
CA LYS A 72 -8.70 -2.30 -10.01
C LYS A 72 -9.44 -2.49 -11.33
N ARG A 73 -10.74 -2.74 -11.30
CA ARG A 73 -11.57 -2.88 -12.51
C ARG A 73 -11.91 -1.54 -13.14
N ASP A 74 -11.82 -0.44 -12.39
CA ASP A 74 -12.11 0.90 -12.88
C ASP A 74 -10.85 1.52 -13.53
N PRO A 75 -10.91 1.87 -14.83
CA PRO A 75 -9.77 2.43 -15.57
C PRO A 75 -9.25 3.75 -14.96
N ARG A 76 -10.07 4.50 -14.21
CA ARG A 76 -9.68 5.77 -13.56
C ARG A 76 -8.59 5.59 -12.49
N PHE A 77 -8.39 4.37 -11.99
CA PHE A 77 -7.45 4.08 -10.90
C PHE A 77 -6.25 3.22 -11.32
N GLN A 78 -6.18 2.78 -12.58
CA GLN A 78 -5.11 1.90 -13.09
C GLN A 78 -3.72 2.56 -13.13
N SER A 79 -3.65 3.89 -13.29
CA SER A 79 -2.38 4.63 -13.35
C SER A 79 -1.73 4.88 -11.98
N LYS A 80 -2.37 4.47 -10.88
CA LYS A 80 -1.89 4.78 -9.52
C LYS A 80 -0.90 3.75 -9.00
N MET A 81 0.14 4.23 -8.30
CA MET A 81 1.13 3.37 -7.65
C MET A 81 0.47 2.41 -6.65
N ALA A 82 0.85 1.13 -6.72
CA ALA A 82 0.29 0.04 -5.92
C ALA A 82 0.27 0.32 -4.40
N ALA A 83 1.34 0.93 -3.87
CA ALA A 83 1.44 1.29 -2.45
C ALA A 83 0.44 2.37 -2.04
N SER A 84 0.25 3.39 -2.90
CA SER A 84 -0.68 4.47 -2.57
C SER A 84 -2.13 4.01 -2.63
N LEU A 85 -2.48 3.16 -3.59
CA LEU A 85 -3.82 2.62 -3.70
C LEU A 85 -4.14 1.73 -2.48
N ALA A 86 -3.20 0.87 -2.10
CA ALA A 86 -3.32 0.03 -0.91
C ALA A 86 -3.52 0.86 0.37
N ALA A 87 -2.74 1.92 0.56
CA ALA A 87 -2.88 2.81 1.72
C ALA A 87 -4.24 3.51 1.78
N THR A 88 -4.72 4.03 0.64
CA THR A 88 -6.03 4.68 0.55
C THR A 88 -7.16 3.72 0.89
N VAL A 89 -7.16 2.54 0.31
CA VAL A 89 -8.20 1.53 0.52
C VAL A 89 -8.18 1.01 1.96
N THR A 90 -6.99 0.83 2.54
CA THR A 90 -6.84 0.43 3.94
C THR A 90 -7.35 1.51 4.89
N TYR A 91 -7.10 2.79 4.59
CA TYR A 91 -7.64 3.89 5.39
C TYR A 91 -9.18 3.90 5.36
N ILE A 92 -9.79 3.84 4.18
CA ILE A 92 -11.24 3.82 4.03
C ILE A 92 -11.84 2.64 4.79
N SER A 93 -11.29 1.44 4.61
CA SER A 93 -11.74 0.24 5.31
C SER A 93 -11.61 0.36 6.83
N SER A 94 -10.53 0.97 7.32
CA SER A 94 -10.33 1.20 8.76
C SER A 94 -11.38 2.16 9.34
N VAL A 95 -11.81 3.15 8.56
CA VAL A 95 -12.89 4.08 8.97
C VAL A 95 -14.23 3.35 8.99
N LEU A 96 -14.54 2.57 7.96
CA LEU A 96 -15.81 1.83 7.84
C LEU A 96 -15.99 0.77 8.93
N MET A 97 -14.90 0.16 9.38
CA MET A 97 -14.91 -0.89 10.41
C MET A 97 -14.73 -0.33 11.84
N GLY A 98 -14.70 0.99 12.02
CA GLY A 98 -14.51 1.62 13.34
C GLY A 98 -13.08 1.56 13.90
N GLU A 99 -12.12 1.02 13.17
CA GLU A 99 -10.70 0.92 13.54
C GLU A 99 -9.86 2.07 12.99
N ARG A 100 -10.38 3.30 13.09
CA ARG A 100 -9.77 4.47 12.44
C ARG A 100 -8.32 4.68 12.89
N ARG A 101 -7.41 4.77 11.92
CA ARG A 101 -6.00 5.16 12.14
C ARG A 101 -5.71 6.57 11.61
N LYS A 102 -4.67 7.21 12.14
CA LYS A 102 -4.22 8.51 11.63
C LYS A 102 -3.66 8.32 10.22
N GLN A 103 -3.98 9.27 9.33
CA GLN A 103 -3.45 9.27 7.96
C GLN A 103 -1.91 9.32 7.93
N ALA A 104 -1.29 9.98 8.91
CA ALA A 104 0.17 10.03 9.05
C ALA A 104 0.77 8.62 9.25
N ASP A 105 0.15 7.81 10.10
CA ASP A 105 0.63 6.46 10.43
C ASP A 105 0.49 5.51 9.24
N LEU A 106 -0.64 5.60 8.52
CA LEU A 106 -0.88 4.87 7.27
C LEU A 106 0.12 5.27 6.17
N ALA A 107 0.36 6.57 6.00
CA ALA A 107 1.31 7.06 5.02
C ALA A 107 2.74 6.58 5.35
N LYS A 108 3.13 6.60 6.63
CA LYS A 108 4.41 6.08 7.10
C LYS A 108 4.52 4.57 6.88
N ALA A 109 3.49 3.79 7.21
CA ALA A 109 3.47 2.34 7.00
C ALA A 109 3.61 1.97 5.52
N ALA A 110 2.97 2.73 4.63
CA ALA A 110 3.03 2.57 3.18
C ALA A 110 4.28 3.21 2.52
N GLY A 111 5.04 4.03 3.25
CA GLY A 111 6.22 4.72 2.74
C GLY A 111 5.91 5.84 1.74
N ILE A 112 4.73 6.46 1.81
CA ILE A 112 4.28 7.55 0.93
C ILE A 112 4.19 8.88 1.70
N ALA A 113 4.07 9.99 0.97
CA ALA A 113 3.80 11.28 1.58
C ALA A 113 2.33 11.37 2.06
N ILE A 114 2.11 12.07 3.18
CA ILE A 114 0.77 12.29 3.75
C ILE A 114 -0.15 13.02 2.76
N SER A 115 0.40 13.99 2.02
CA SER A 115 -0.31 14.73 0.98
C SER A 115 -0.82 13.82 -0.14
N THR A 116 -0.03 12.83 -0.55
CA THR A 116 -0.41 11.82 -1.55
C THR A 116 -1.59 10.97 -1.07
N LEU A 117 -1.55 10.54 0.20
CA LEU A 117 -2.65 9.78 0.79
C LEU A 117 -3.94 10.59 0.81
N ARG A 118 -3.88 11.86 1.27
CA ARG A 118 -5.03 12.77 1.32
C ARG A 118 -5.66 12.98 -0.04
N LYS A 119 -4.85 13.34 -1.05
CA LYS A 119 -5.32 13.53 -2.43
C LYS A 119 -6.05 12.30 -2.95
N ASN A 120 -5.50 11.12 -2.68
CA ASN A 120 -6.07 9.87 -3.17
C ASN A 120 -7.34 9.45 -2.44
N VAL A 121 -7.44 9.67 -1.12
CA VAL A 121 -8.67 9.46 -0.37
C VAL A 121 -9.80 10.33 -0.92
N SER A 122 -9.56 11.63 -1.08
CA SER A 122 -10.57 12.53 -1.66
C SER A 122 -10.96 12.12 -3.07
N ASN A 123 -10.01 11.65 -3.88
CA ASN A 123 -10.30 11.18 -5.24
C ASN A 123 -11.10 9.88 -5.26
N VAL A 124 -10.87 8.95 -4.33
CA VAL A 124 -11.66 7.71 -4.25
C VAL A 124 -13.09 8.04 -3.81
N LEU A 125 -13.24 8.86 -2.77
CA LEU A 125 -14.56 9.22 -2.24
C LEU A 125 -15.43 10.04 -3.21
N LYS A 126 -14.82 10.82 -4.11
CA LYS A 126 -15.57 11.59 -5.13
C LYS A 126 -16.02 10.76 -6.34
N ASN A 127 -15.35 9.64 -6.60
CA ASN A 127 -15.54 8.87 -7.85
C ASN A 127 -16.11 7.46 -7.60
N MET A 128 -16.25 7.05 -6.34
CA MET A 128 -16.90 5.80 -5.95
C MET A 128 -18.14 6.11 -5.14
N ASP A 129 -19.28 5.60 -5.61
CA ASP A 129 -20.48 5.47 -4.81
C ASP A 129 -20.27 4.29 -3.85
N ILE A 130 -20.01 4.60 -2.58
CA ILE A 130 -19.84 3.60 -1.52
C ILE A 130 -21.15 3.54 -0.75
N GLU A 131 -21.99 2.55 -1.06
CA GLU A 131 -23.15 2.20 -0.24
C GLU A 131 -22.68 1.39 0.98
N VAL A 132 -22.91 1.92 2.17
CA VAL A 132 -22.58 1.27 3.44
C VAL A 132 -23.89 0.77 4.07
N TYR A 133 -24.10 -0.54 4.01
CA TYR A 133 -25.22 -1.18 4.71
C TYR A 133 -24.81 -1.44 6.16
N ILE A 134 -25.42 -0.68 7.09
CA ILE A 134 -25.25 -0.89 8.52
C ILE A 134 -26.37 -1.83 8.96
N GLU A 135 -26.05 -3.10 9.21
CA GLU A 135 -26.98 -3.99 9.92
C GLU A 135 -26.99 -3.59 11.40
N THR A 136 -27.99 -2.80 11.77
CA THR A 136 -28.33 -2.57 13.18
C THR A 136 -28.90 -3.87 13.73
N ARG A 137 -28.16 -4.51 14.65
CA ARG A 137 -28.63 -5.70 15.38
C ARG A 137 -29.24 -5.28 16.70
#